data_AF-A0A0D6PFW9-F1
#
_entry.id   AF-A0A0D6PFW9-F1
#
_cell.length_a   1.000
_cell.length_b   1.000
_cell.length_c   1.000
_cell.angle_alpha   90.00
_cell.angle_beta   90.00
_cell.angle_gamma   90.00
#
_symmetry.space_group_name_H-M   'P 1'
#
loop_
_entity.id
_entity.type
_entity.pdbx_description
1 polymer ?
#
loop_
_entity_poly.entity_id
_entity_poly.type
_entity_poly.pdbx_seq_one_letter_code
_entity_poly.pdbx_strand_id
1 'polypeptide(L)'
;MFIAFTIILAAFTGTADHLLEAEITLALWAVCSFASIPAMQINLVNLGKALPNLISTLNISAFNASNALGSWVGGVVISHGLGLTAVPPTAALPPVLFVKFLTKKDLHYAQPV
;
A
#
# COMPACT_ATOMS: atom_id res chain seq x y z
N MET A 1 9.22 0.01 -3.99
CA MET A 1 7.83 0.49 -3.97
C MET A 1 7.23 0.58 -2.57
N PHE A 2 7.11 -0.52 -1.82
CA PHE A 2 6.55 -0.50 -0.45
C PHE A 2 7.31 0.41 0.53
N ILE A 3 8.62 0.54 0.37
CA ILE A 3 9.44 1.52 1.11
C ILE A 3 9.03 2.96 0.76
N ALA A 4 8.80 3.27 -0.52
CA ALA A 4 8.35 4.59 -0.95
C ALA A 4 6.97 4.91 -0.35
N PHE A 5 6.03 3.97 -0.38
CA PHE A 5 4.74 4.11 0.31
C PHE A 5 4.89 4.40 1.81
N THR A 6 5.77 3.64 2.47
CA THR A 6 6.06 3.84 3.89
C THR A 6 6.55 5.26 4.16
N ILE A 7 7.52 5.74 3.37
CA ILE A 7 8.10 7.07 3.52
C ILE A 7 7.06 8.16 3.23
N ILE A 8 6.29 8.04 2.15
CA ILE A 8 5.32 9.05 1.75
C ILE A 8 4.17 9.16 2.76
N LEU A 9 3.66 8.03 3.26
CA LEU A 9 2.59 8.04 4.28
C LEU A 9 3.09 8.55 5.64
N ALA A 10 4.33 8.22 6.01
CA ALA A 10 4.96 8.79 7.20
C ALA A 10 5.15 10.30 7.06
N ALA A 11 5.62 10.78 5.90
CA ALA A 11 5.75 12.20 5.61
C ALA A 11 4.39 12.91 5.62
N PHE A 12 3.35 12.30 5.06
CA PHE A 12 2.01 12.87 5.02
C PHE A 12 1.43 13.11 6.41
N THR A 13 1.83 12.31 7.40
CA THR A 13 1.42 12.51 8.80
C THR A 13 1.90 13.86 9.34
N GLY A 14 3.08 14.33 8.92
CA GLY A 14 3.63 15.63 9.32
C GLY A 14 3.19 16.80 8.43
N THR A 15 2.87 16.54 7.16
CA THR A 15 2.44 17.59 6.22
C THR A 15 0.94 17.84 6.22
N ALA A 16 0.15 17.00 6.90
CA ALA A 16 -1.32 17.07 6.93
C ALA A 16 -1.88 18.41 7.43
N ASP A 17 -1.14 19.15 8.26
CA ASP A 17 -1.59 20.42 8.85
C ASP A 17 -1.34 21.64 7.93
N HIS A 18 -0.57 21.47 6.85
CA HIS A 18 -0.21 22.54 5.91
C HIS A 18 -0.67 22.21 4.49
N LEU A 19 -1.63 22.99 3.97
CA LEU A 19 -2.29 22.72 2.68
C LEU A 19 -1.32 22.43 1.52
N LEU A 20 -0.33 23.28 1.31
CA LEU A 20 0.63 23.13 0.21
C LEU A 20 1.48 21.85 0.36
N GLU A 21 1.94 21.56 1.57
CA GLU A 21 2.78 20.39 1.85
C GLU A 21 1.97 19.09 1.75
N ALA A 22 0.72 19.11 2.23
CA ALA A 22 -0.25 18.04 2.10
C ALA A 22 -0.53 17.72 0.63
N GLU A 23 -0.79 18.73 -0.19
CA GLU A 23 -1.03 18.56 -1.63
C GLU A 23 0.16 17.93 -2.35
N ILE A 24 1.38 18.41 -2.08
CA ILE A 24 2.60 17.85 -2.66
C ILE A 24 2.76 16.38 -2.26
N THR A 25 2.58 16.08 -0.97
CA THR A 25 2.76 14.73 -0.46
C THR A 25 1.69 13.77 -1.01
N LEU A 26 0.45 14.23 -1.15
CA LEU A 26 -0.64 13.47 -1.78
C LEU A 26 -0.41 13.29 -3.28
N ALA A 27 0.15 14.27 -3.97
CA ALA A 27 0.51 14.14 -5.38
C ALA A 27 1.60 13.07 -5.57
N LEU A 28 2.63 13.07 -4.71
CA LEU A 28 3.66 12.03 -4.71
C LEU A 28 3.07 10.66 -4.39
N TRP A 29 2.18 10.58 -3.41
CA TRP A 29 1.45 9.35 -3.09
C TRP A 29 0.64 8.85 -4.29
N ALA A 30 -0.05 9.75 -4.98
CA ALA A 30 -0.85 9.41 -6.16
C ALA A 30 0.05 8.89 -7.29
N VAL A 31 1.13 9.60 -7.63
CA VAL A 31 2.08 9.15 -8.67
C VAL A 31 2.64 7.76 -8.34
N CYS A 32 3.10 7.54 -7.11
CA CYS A 32 3.57 6.23 -6.69
C CYS A 32 2.47 5.16 -6.78
N SER A 33 1.25 5.46 -6.35
CA SER A 33 0.12 4.51 -6.37
C SER A 33 -0.27 4.11 -7.79
N PHE A 34 -0.54 5.10 -8.63
CA PHE A 34 -1.03 4.90 -9.99
C PHE A 34 0.06 4.32 -10.92
N ALA A 35 1.34 4.56 -10.65
CA ALA A 35 2.41 3.88 -11.37
C ALA A 35 2.56 2.41 -10.96
N SER A 36 2.33 2.09 -9.69
CA SER A 36 2.58 0.74 -9.13
C SER A 36 1.49 -0.27 -9.47
N ILE A 37 0.22 0.16 -9.37
CA ILE A 37 -0.92 -0.76 -9.44
C ILE A 37 -0.99 -1.48 -10.80
N PRO A 38 -0.99 -0.78 -11.95
CA PRO A 38 -1.11 -1.45 -13.25
C PRO A 38 0.10 -2.34 -13.54
N ALA A 39 1.30 -1.88 -13.19
CA ALA A 39 2.53 -2.65 -13.37
C ALA A 39 2.47 -3.98 -12.62
N MET A 40 2.00 -3.98 -11.36
CA MET A 40 1.85 -5.21 -10.58
C MET A 40 0.74 -6.10 -11.13
N GLN A 41 -0.39 -5.51 -11.52
CA GLN A 41 -1.53 -6.25 -12.06
C GLN A 41 -1.19 -7.01 -13.35
N ILE A 42 -0.49 -6.37 -14.28
CA ILE A 42 -0.06 -7.00 -15.54
C ILE A 42 0.97 -8.11 -15.29
N ASN A 43 1.94 -7.86 -14.42
CA ASN A 43 2.96 -8.86 -14.08
C ASN A 43 2.35 -10.13 -13.48
N LEU A 44 1.36 -10.00 -12.60
CA LEU A 44 0.69 -11.16 -12.01
C LEU A 44 -0.08 -11.98 -13.07
N VAL A 45 -0.78 -11.31 -13.99
CA VAL A 45 -1.51 -11.98 -15.08
C VAL A 45 -0.55 -12.73 -16.01
N ASN A 46 0.60 -12.14 -16.34
CA ASN A 46 1.62 -12.78 -17.19
C ASN A 46 2.21 -14.05 -16.56
N LEU A 47 2.28 -14.14 -15.23
CA LEU A 47 2.71 -15.36 -14.53
C LEU A 47 1.67 -16.49 -14.59
N GLY A 48 0.41 -16.16 -14.82
CA GLY A 48 -0.71 -17.09 -14.85
C GLY A 48 -0.70 -18.12 -15.98
N LYS A 49 0.19 -17.98 -16.98
CA LYS A 49 0.43 -18.84 -18.17
C LYS A 49 -0.82 -19.52 -18.74
N ALA A 50 -1.29 -20.60 -18.10
CA ALA A 50 -2.41 -21.43 -18.53
C ALA A 50 -3.80 -20.82 -18.23
N LEU A 51 -3.92 -19.89 -17.27
CA LEU A 51 -5.21 -19.36 -16.80
C LEU A 51 -5.21 -17.82 -16.64
N PRO A 52 -4.80 -17.03 -17.65
CA PRO A 52 -4.64 -15.58 -17.53
C PRO A 52 -5.96 -14.85 -17.21
N ASN A 53 -7.10 -15.31 -17.75
CA ASN A 53 -8.40 -14.71 -17.46
C ASN A 53 -8.83 -14.91 -16.00
N LEU A 54 -8.63 -16.13 -15.46
CA LEU A 54 -8.94 -16.42 -14.06
C LEU A 54 -8.04 -15.61 -13.12
N ILE A 55 -6.73 -15.53 -13.42
CA ILE A 55 -5.78 -14.73 -12.63
C ILE A 55 -6.12 -13.24 -12.70
N SER A 56 -6.54 -12.72 -13.85
CA SER A 56 -7.00 -11.33 -14.00
C SER A 56 -8.23 -11.04 -13.13
N THR A 57 -9.24 -11.91 -13.17
CA THR A 57 -10.44 -11.79 -12.32
C THR A 57 -10.09 -11.82 -10.83
N LEU A 58 -9.23 -12.75 -10.40
CA LEU A 58 -8.79 -12.83 -9.01
C LEU A 58 -8.00 -11.59 -8.58
N ASN A 59 -7.13 -11.08 -9.45
CA ASN A 59 -6.33 -9.88 -9.21
C ASN A 59 -7.21 -8.62 -9.02
N ILE A 60 -8.20 -8.42 -9.90
CA ILE A 60 -9.16 -7.32 -9.76
C ILE A 60 -10.03 -7.49 -8.50
N SER A 61 -10.45 -8.72 -8.18
CA SER A 61 -11.24 -9.01 -6.98
C SER A 61 -10.45 -8.72 -5.70
N ALA A 62 -9.18 -9.12 -5.66
CA ALA A 62 -8.27 -8.85 -4.55
C ALA A 62 -8.03 -7.34 -4.37
N PHE A 63 -7.89 -6.59 -5.47
CA PHE A 63 -7.77 -5.13 -5.41
C PHE A 63 -9.02 -4.46 -4.82
N ASN A 64 -10.21 -4.84 -5.30
CA ASN A 64 -11.46 -4.30 -4.78
C ASN A 64 -11.70 -4.65 -3.30
N ALA A 65 -11.40 -5.90 -2.92
CA ALA A 65 -11.46 -6.32 -1.52
C ALA A 65 -10.49 -5.49 -0.65
N SER A 66 -9.29 -5.20 -1.16
CA SER A 66 -8.31 -4.37 -0.47
C SER A 66 -8.80 -2.94 -0.28
N ASN A 67 -9.43 -2.33 -1.30
CA ASN A 67 -10.01 -0.99 -1.18
C ASN A 67 -11.14 -0.96 -0.15
N ALA A 68 -12.03 -1.96 -0.17
CA ALA A 68 -13.12 -2.07 0.80
C ALA A 68 -12.59 -2.23 2.23
N LEU A 69 -11.59 -3.09 2.44
CA LEU A 69 -10.95 -3.27 3.75
C LEU A 69 -10.23 -2.00 4.21
N GLY A 70 -9.50 -1.32 3.32
CA GLY A 70 -8.81 -0.07 3.64
C GLY A 70 -9.78 1.04 4.05
N SER A 71 -10.86 1.23 3.29
CA SER A 71 -11.91 2.20 3.64
C SER A 71 -12.61 1.84 4.95
N TRP A 72 -12.88 0.56 5.19
CA TRP A 72 -13.46 0.11 6.45
C TRP A 72 -12.54 0.38 7.65
N VAL A 73 -11.26 0.03 7.57
CA VAL A 73 -10.27 0.31 8.62
C VAL A 73 -10.14 1.82 8.87
N GLY A 74 -10.05 2.63 7.82
CA GLY A 74 -10.03 4.10 7.96
C GLY A 74 -11.30 4.63 8.63
N GLY A 75 -12.47 4.10 8.25
CA GLY A 75 -13.74 4.41 8.90
C GLY A 75 -13.78 4.03 10.38
N VAL A 76 -13.25 2.85 10.73
CA VAL A 76 -13.11 2.40 12.12
C VAL A 76 -12.25 3.38 12.92
N VAL A 77 -11.08 3.78 12.40
CA VAL A 77 -10.19 4.76 13.05
C VAL A 77 -10.93 6.07 13.35
N ILE A 78 -11.65 6.60 12.36
CA ILE A 78 -12.42 7.84 12.51
C ILE A 78 -13.56 7.66 13.52
N SER A 79 -14.30 6.54 13.45
CA SER A 79 -15.44 6.26 14.34
C SER A 79 -15.07 6.14 15.82
N HIS A 80 -13.82 5.78 16.13
CA HIS A 80 -13.31 5.72 17.49
C HIS A 80 -12.82 7.09 18.01
N GLY A 81 -13.03 8.18 17.25
CA GLY A 81 -12.68 9.53 17.67
C GLY A 81 -11.19 9.90 17.52
N LEU A 82 -10.40 9.07 16.83
CA LEU A 82 -8.96 9.32 16.63
C LEU A 82 -8.67 10.44 15.61
N GLY A 83 -9.69 10.88 14.86
CA GLY A 83 -9.59 11.97 13.90
C GLY A 83 -8.98 11.56 12.55
N LEU A 84 -8.98 12.50 11.61
CA LEU A 84 -8.47 12.31 10.24
C LEU A 84 -6.94 12.14 10.19
N THR A 85 -6.22 12.78 11.11
CA THR A 85 -4.74 12.73 11.18
C THR A 85 -4.23 11.36 11.62
N ALA A 86 -5.05 10.52 12.24
CA ALA A 86 -4.71 9.14 12.59
C ALA A 86 -4.83 8.14 11.42
N VAL A 87 -5.47 8.54 10.31
CA VAL A 87 -5.68 7.65 9.16
C VAL A 87 -4.36 7.39 8.39
N PRO A 88 -3.53 8.40 8.05
CA PRO A 88 -2.24 8.18 7.39
C PRO A 88 -1.29 7.22 8.11
N PRO A 89 -1.02 7.36 9.43
CA PRO A 89 -0.14 6.42 10.12
C PRO A 89 -0.73 5.01 10.18
N THR A 90 -2.06 4.87 10.29
CA THR A 90 -2.72 3.56 10.21
C THR A 90 -2.51 2.92 8.83
N ALA A 91 -2.63 3.70 7.76
CA ALA A 91 -2.38 3.24 6.38
C ALA A 91 -0.91 2.88 6.11
N ALA A 92 0.04 3.44 6.87
CA ALA A 92 1.46 3.10 6.77
C ALA A 92 1.82 1.75 7.40
N LEU A 93 1.01 1.21 8.33
CA LEU A 93 1.31 -0.04 9.02
C LEU A 93 1.44 -1.26 8.08
N PRO A 94 0.50 -1.53 7.15
CA PRO A 94 0.64 -2.68 6.24
C PRO A 94 1.91 -2.68 5.39
N PRO A 95 2.30 -1.59 4.68
CA PRO A 95 3.55 -1.59 3.92
C PRO A 95 4.79 -1.72 4.80
N VAL A 96 4.80 -1.15 6.01
CA VAL A 96 5.91 -1.35 6.99
C VAL A 96 6.04 -2.82 7.38
N LEU A 97 4.93 -3.47 7.73
CA LEU A 97 4.92 -4.88 8.11
C LEU A 97 5.39 -5.76 6.94
N PHE A 98 4.97 -5.42 5.72
CA PHE A 98 5.38 -6.13 4.52
C PHE A 98 6.88 -5.98 4.25
N VAL A 99 7.43 -4.78 4.36
CA VAL A 99 8.89 -4.56 4.25
C VAL A 99 9.63 -5.39 5.29
N LYS A 100 9.19 -5.35 6.56
CA LYS A 100 9.80 -6.13 7.65
C LYS A 100 9.74 -7.64 7.39
N PHE A 101 8.63 -8.13 6.84
CA PHE A 101 8.48 -9.53 6.45
C PHE A 101 9.47 -9.94 5.35
N LEU A 102 9.61 -9.12 4.30
CA LEU A 102 10.58 -9.37 3.23
C LEU A 102 12.00 -9.40 3.75
N THR A 103 12.41 -8.41 4.56
CA THR A 103 13.76 -8.36 5.13
C THR A 103 14.08 -9.60 5.97
N LYS A 104 13.12 -10.09 6.76
CA LYS A 104 13.28 -11.36 7.49
C LYS A 104 13.46 -12.55 6.55
N LYS A 105 12.67 -12.63 5.48
CA LYS A 105 12.73 -13.74 4.53
C LYS A 105 14.06 -13.77 3.77
N ASP A 106 14.57 -12.62 3.37
CA ASP A 106 15.87 -12.49 2.68
C ASP A 106 17.04 -12.91 3.59
N LEU A 107 16.98 -12.58 4.89
CA LEU A 107 17.96 -13.04 5.89
C LEU A 107 17.98 -14.57 6.05
N HIS A 108 16.83 -15.24 5.87
CA HIS A 108 16.74 -16.70 5.93
C HIS A 108 17.31 -17.40 4.68
N TYR A 109 17.30 -16.76 3.52
CA TYR A 109 17.91 -17.30 2.28
C TYR A 109 19.40 -16.93 2.12
N ALA A 110 19.89 -15.92 2.85
CA ALA A 110 21.29 -15.49 2.82
C ALA A 110 22.23 -16.30 3.74
N GLN A 111 21.71 -17.31 4.46
CA GLN A 111 22.55 -18.25 5.21
C GLN A 111 23.24 -19.19 4.21
N PRO A 112 24.58 -19.28 4.20
CA PRO A 112 25.27 -20.24 3.35
C PRO A 112 24.90 -21.66 3.80
N VAL A 113 24.49 -22.50 2.85
CA VAL A 113 24.33 -23.95 3.02
C VAL A 113 25.68 -24.61 3.25
#